data_AF-A0A1Q9CUR2-F1
#
_entry.id   AF-A0A1Q9CUR2-F1
#
_cell.length_a   1.000
_cell.length_b   1.000
_cell.length_c   1.000
_cell.angle_alpha   90.00
_cell.angle_beta   90.00
_cell.angle_gamma   90.00
#
_symmetry.space_group_name_H-M   'P 1'
#
loop_
_entity.id
_entity.type
_entity.pdbx_description
1 polymer ?
#
loop_
_entity_poly.entity_id
_entity_poly.type
_entity_poly.pdbx_seq_one_letter_code
_entity_poly.pdbx_strand_id
1 'polypeptide(L)'
;MVLLEAFGLASKELFDYNRENYKFDQEQRLERDMQRVEMQIERFDLFREDIEDLVKLTVDKMDMYHIVGALFLSFTALVYCEGIINGPQYASIASHSFGVRLRTRYVRLPIPNLSQIQSLTTKLSDFEQQGLSKVMRIPFGPQGAQKWVMRIPFGPQGAQKWELQAEPSSSQRAALPEVRLAEAGDIGFGREDILMEAAASVPGKHVELFRKLQAKWQCYDAYARISMALGVNQMIQSVNYFVVGYTMIQTCSPSNGYAATIIFQGCTFGLAFLDIAGLRSWKIFTLQIVGALPMLILVAMLTVANRGRAGHPAS
;
A
#
# COMPACT_ATOMS: atom_id res chain seq x y z
N MET A 1 26.75 21.82 69.14
CA MET A 1 25.89 20.67 68.78
C MET A 1 24.61 21.11 68.09
N VAL A 2 23.79 21.99 68.68
CA VAL A 2 22.47 22.41 68.14
C VAL A 2 22.51 22.91 66.68
N LEU A 3 23.50 23.72 66.29
CA LEU A 3 23.65 24.21 64.91
C LEU A 3 23.89 23.09 63.88
N LEU A 4 24.55 22.01 64.30
CA LEU A 4 24.92 20.89 63.42
C LEU A 4 23.71 19.96 63.19
N GLU A 5 22.85 19.81 64.20
CA GLU A 5 21.57 19.11 64.09
C GLU A 5 20.58 19.89 63.23
N ALA A 6 20.50 21.21 63.41
CA ALA A 6 19.66 22.07 62.58
C ALA A 6 20.08 22.05 61.10
N PHE A 7 21.40 22.05 60.82
CA PHE A 7 21.92 21.93 59.47
C PHE A 7 21.65 20.55 58.85
N GLY A 8 21.75 19.49 59.67
CA GLY A 8 21.40 18.12 59.27
C GLY A 8 19.93 17.99 58.84
N LEU A 9 19.01 18.51 59.65
CA LEU A 9 17.56 18.49 59.33
C LEU A 9 17.25 19.28 58.07
N ALA A 10 17.77 20.50 57.94
CA ALA A 10 17.57 21.33 56.74
C ALA A 10 18.16 20.69 55.47
N SER A 11 19.32 20.03 55.57
CA SER A 11 19.91 19.32 54.43
C SER A 11 19.09 18.10 54.01
N LYS A 12 18.46 17.40 54.95
CA LYS A 12 17.59 16.26 54.68
C LYS A 12 16.30 16.71 53.98
N GLU A 13 15.64 17.77 54.48
CA GLU A 13 14.44 18.32 53.85
C GLU A 13 14.71 18.84 52.43
N LEU A 14 15.84 19.52 52.22
CA LEU A 14 16.24 20.00 50.90
C LEU A 14 16.56 18.83 49.95
N PHE A 15 17.16 17.75 50.45
CA PHE A 15 17.42 16.56 49.67
C PHE A 15 16.12 15.83 49.29
N ASP A 16 15.21 15.65 50.24
CA ASP A 16 13.92 14.99 50.00
C ASP A 16 13.08 15.80 48.99
N TYR A 17 13.05 17.14 49.12
CA TYR A 17 12.40 18.03 48.15
C TYR A 17 12.99 17.90 46.74
N ASN A 18 14.32 17.94 46.60
CA ASN A 18 14.98 17.80 45.30
C ASN A 18 14.75 16.42 44.67
N ARG A 19 14.70 15.37 45.50
CA ARG A 19 14.40 14.01 45.05
C ARG A 19 12.97 13.89 44.54
N GLU A 20 12.00 14.46 45.24
CA GLU A 20 10.59 14.49 44.79
C GLU A 20 10.42 15.30 43.51
N ASN A 21 11.04 16.48 43.44
CA ASN A 21 10.97 17.32 42.25
C ASN A 21 11.65 16.65 41.04
N TYR A 22 12.75 15.93 41.26
CA TYR A 22 13.37 15.12 40.22
C TYR A 22 12.46 13.99 39.72
N LYS A 23 11.78 13.27 40.63
CA LYS A 23 10.81 12.24 40.25
C LYS A 23 9.69 12.82 39.40
N PHE A 24 9.14 13.96 39.82
CA PHE A 24 8.09 14.66 39.10
C PHE A 24 8.55 15.11 37.69
N ASP A 25 9.73 15.73 37.59
CA ASP A 25 10.32 16.13 36.30
C ASP A 25 10.56 14.92 35.36
N GLN A 26 10.97 13.78 35.92
CA GLN A 26 11.16 12.54 35.16
C GLN A 26 9.84 11.95 34.67
N GLU A 27 8.81 11.94 35.50
CA GLU A 27 7.46 11.51 35.11
C GLU A 27 6.92 12.39 33.97
N GLN A 28 7.05 13.71 34.06
CA GLN A 28 6.65 14.62 32.97
C GLN A 28 7.47 14.45 31.68
N ARG A 29 8.75 14.07 31.77
CA ARG A 29 9.56 13.76 30.59
C ARG A 29 9.08 12.46 29.95
N LEU A 30 8.88 11.42 30.76
CA LEU A 30 8.36 10.14 30.31
C LEU A 30 7.00 10.30 29.63
N GLU A 31 6.07 11.05 30.25
CA GLU A 31 4.74 11.28 29.70
C GLU A 31 4.80 12.00 28.34
N ARG A 32 5.62 13.05 28.22
CA ARG A 32 5.84 13.74 26.94
C ARG A 32 6.47 12.84 25.88
N ASP A 33 7.42 11.99 26.26
CA ASP A 33 8.07 11.08 25.32
C ASP A 33 7.11 9.96 24.90
N MET A 34 6.28 9.43 25.79
CA MET A 34 5.20 8.50 25.45
C MET A 34 4.20 9.14 24.49
N GLN A 35 3.73 10.35 24.75
CA GLN A 35 2.82 11.07 23.85
C GLN A 35 3.43 11.29 22.46
N ARG A 36 4.74 11.57 22.37
CA ARG A 36 5.43 11.67 21.07
C ARG A 36 5.47 10.35 20.33
N VAL A 37 5.73 9.24 21.03
CA VAL A 37 5.72 7.90 20.44
C VAL A 37 4.31 7.52 19.99
N GLU A 38 3.29 7.81 20.80
CA GLU A 38 1.88 7.58 20.48
C GLU A 38 1.46 8.34 19.21
N MET A 39 1.75 9.64 19.13
CA MET A 39 1.50 10.42 17.90
C MET A 39 2.26 9.88 16.68
N GLN A 40 3.45 9.31 16.87
CA GLN A 40 4.18 8.68 15.77
C GLN A 40 3.52 7.37 15.32
N ILE A 41 3.04 6.57 16.27
CA ILE A 41 2.31 5.32 15.98
C ILE A 41 1.01 5.63 15.23
N GLU A 42 0.19 6.55 15.73
CA GLU A 42 -1.06 6.94 15.04
C GLU A 42 -0.80 7.44 13.61
N ARG A 43 0.28 8.21 13.40
CA ARG A 43 0.66 8.66 12.06
C ARG A 43 1.07 7.49 11.16
N PHE A 44 1.75 6.48 11.70
CA PHE A 44 2.09 5.27 10.95
C PHE A 44 0.85 4.43 10.64
N ASP A 45 -0.12 4.35 11.55
CA ASP A 45 -1.36 3.61 11.32
C ASP A 45 -2.20 4.27 10.22
N LEU A 46 -2.39 5.59 10.26
CA LEU A 46 -3.03 6.35 9.17
C LEU A 46 -2.33 6.13 7.82
N PHE A 47 -1.00 6.09 7.81
CA PHE A 47 -0.24 5.81 6.59
C PHE A 47 -0.47 4.38 6.05
N ARG A 48 -0.65 3.40 6.94
CA ARG A 48 -0.95 2.02 6.53
C ARG A 48 -2.36 1.90 5.98
N GLU A 49 -3.32 2.57 6.60
CA GLU A 49 -4.71 2.64 6.11
C GLU A 49 -4.77 3.27 4.72
N ASP A 50 -4.09 4.40 4.50
CA ASP A 50 -4.00 5.05 3.19
C ASP A 50 -3.40 4.13 2.11
N ILE A 51 -2.36 3.36 2.46
CA ILE A 51 -1.78 2.35 1.56
C ILE A 51 -2.77 1.23 1.29
N GLU A 52 -3.43 0.72 2.31
CA GLU A 52 -4.39 -0.37 2.19
C GLU A 52 -5.54 0.04 1.29
N ASP A 53 -6.14 1.21 1.51
CA ASP A 53 -7.25 1.73 0.70
C ASP A 53 -6.85 1.93 -0.76
N LEU A 54 -5.63 2.44 -1.00
CA LEU A 54 -5.14 2.64 -2.36
C LEU A 54 -4.92 1.30 -3.08
N VAL A 55 -4.28 0.33 -2.41
CA VAL A 55 -4.05 -1.00 -2.97
C VAL A 55 -5.37 -1.72 -3.17
N LYS A 56 -6.28 -1.64 -2.20
CA LYS A 56 -7.60 -2.27 -2.24
C LYS A 56 -8.42 -1.81 -3.44
N LEU A 57 -8.39 -0.51 -3.79
CA LEU A 57 -9.07 -0.04 -5.01
C LEU A 57 -8.56 -0.73 -6.29
N THR A 58 -7.27 -1.04 -6.37
CA THR A 58 -6.68 -1.75 -7.52
C THR A 58 -6.93 -3.25 -7.48
N VAL A 59 -6.80 -3.86 -6.31
CA VAL A 59 -7.04 -5.29 -6.08
C VAL A 59 -8.50 -5.63 -6.30
N ASP A 60 -9.44 -4.85 -5.76
CA ASP A 60 -10.87 -5.09 -5.90
C ASP A 60 -11.31 -5.04 -7.38
N LYS A 61 -10.74 -4.13 -8.17
CA LYS A 61 -10.96 -4.11 -9.62
C LYS A 61 -10.35 -5.33 -10.31
N MET A 62 -9.14 -5.72 -9.91
CA MET A 62 -8.46 -6.89 -10.46
C MET A 62 -9.20 -8.20 -10.15
N ASP A 63 -9.77 -8.30 -8.95
CA ASP A 63 -10.52 -9.46 -8.47
C ASP A 63 -11.81 -9.66 -9.30
N MET A 64 -12.48 -8.58 -9.73
CA MET A 64 -13.62 -8.71 -10.64
C MET A 64 -13.21 -9.37 -11.97
N TYR A 65 -12.07 -8.99 -12.56
CA TYR A 65 -11.59 -9.64 -13.79
C TYR A 65 -11.22 -11.10 -13.57
N HIS A 66 -10.61 -11.43 -12.42
CA HIS A 66 -10.28 -12.81 -12.10
C HIS A 66 -11.53 -13.67 -11.89
N ILE A 67 -12.56 -13.15 -11.22
CA ILE A 67 -13.83 -13.87 -11.02
C ILE A 67 -14.53 -14.11 -12.36
N VAL A 68 -14.65 -13.07 -13.20
CA VAL A 68 -15.26 -13.22 -14.53
C VAL A 68 -14.43 -14.18 -15.39
N GLY A 69 -13.11 -14.01 -15.41
CA GLY A 69 -12.19 -14.91 -16.12
C GLY A 69 -12.32 -16.36 -15.65
N ALA A 70 -12.37 -16.60 -14.34
CA ALA A 70 -12.51 -17.93 -13.77
C ALA A 70 -13.88 -18.56 -14.09
N LEU A 71 -14.97 -17.78 -14.04
CA LEU A 71 -16.30 -18.27 -14.42
C LEU A 71 -16.36 -18.63 -15.90
N PHE A 72 -15.83 -17.78 -16.78
CA PHE A 72 -15.77 -18.07 -18.23
C PHE A 72 -14.87 -19.27 -18.53
N LEU A 73 -13.71 -19.36 -17.89
CA LEU A 73 -12.80 -20.51 -18.06
C LEU A 73 -13.44 -21.80 -17.53
N SER A 74 -14.17 -21.73 -16.41
CA SER A 74 -14.93 -22.86 -15.88
C SER A 74 -16.04 -23.30 -16.84
N PHE A 75 -16.83 -22.36 -17.37
CA PHE A 75 -17.87 -22.66 -18.35
C PHE A 75 -17.28 -23.25 -19.65
N THR A 76 -16.16 -22.70 -20.10
CA THR A 76 -15.42 -23.20 -21.26
C THR A 76 -14.91 -24.61 -20.99
N ALA A 77 -14.27 -24.85 -19.86
CA ALA A 77 -13.79 -26.17 -19.47
C ALA A 77 -14.95 -27.17 -19.36
N LEU A 78 -16.11 -26.76 -18.85
CA LEU A 78 -17.31 -27.61 -18.84
C LEU A 78 -17.78 -27.95 -20.25
N VAL A 79 -17.89 -26.97 -21.15
CA VAL A 79 -18.35 -27.18 -22.52
C VAL A 79 -17.35 -28.01 -23.34
N TYR A 80 -16.05 -27.80 -23.16
CA TYR A 80 -15.00 -28.57 -23.86
C TYR A 80 -14.79 -29.96 -23.26
N CYS A 81 -14.96 -30.10 -21.95
CA CYS A 81 -14.74 -31.35 -21.23
C CYS A 81 -16.05 -32.03 -20.85
N GLU A 82 -17.19 -31.71 -21.48
CA GLU A 82 -18.43 -32.46 -21.29
C GLU A 82 -18.19 -33.91 -21.76
N GLY A 83 -17.81 -34.73 -20.78
CA GLY A 83 -17.25 -36.06 -20.94
C GLY A 83 -16.35 -36.47 -19.76
N ILE A 84 -15.62 -35.55 -19.14
CA ILE A 84 -14.72 -35.82 -18.01
C ILE A 84 -14.68 -34.58 -17.10
N ILE A 85 -14.78 -34.77 -15.79
CA ILE A 85 -14.33 -33.88 -14.69
C ILE A 85 -15.47 -33.25 -13.85
N ASN A 86 -15.78 -33.91 -12.74
CA ASN A 86 -16.55 -33.43 -11.56
C ASN A 86 -15.80 -32.35 -10.73
N GLY A 87 -14.99 -31.48 -11.33
CA GLY A 87 -13.87 -30.81 -10.64
C GLY A 87 -13.78 -29.28 -10.55
N PRO A 88 -14.70 -28.42 -11.04
CA PRO A 88 -14.43 -26.97 -11.02
C PRO A 88 -14.47 -26.32 -9.62
N GLN A 89 -14.98 -27.00 -8.59
CA GLN A 89 -15.08 -26.45 -7.23
C GLN A 89 -13.71 -26.29 -6.52
N TYR A 90 -12.68 -27.06 -6.90
CA TYR A 90 -11.38 -27.07 -6.21
C TYR A 90 -10.54 -25.81 -6.45
N ALA A 91 -10.69 -25.14 -7.60
CA ALA A 91 -9.90 -23.95 -7.93
C ALA A 91 -10.30 -22.72 -7.08
N SER A 92 -11.60 -22.54 -6.83
CA SER A 92 -12.10 -21.45 -5.98
C SER A 92 -11.61 -21.61 -4.54
N ILE A 93 -11.72 -22.82 -3.98
CA ILE A 93 -11.27 -23.13 -2.61
C ILE A 93 -9.75 -22.90 -2.45
N ALA A 94 -8.95 -23.29 -3.45
CA ALA A 94 -7.51 -23.06 -3.44
C ALA A 94 -7.15 -21.56 -3.42
N SER A 95 -7.81 -20.73 -4.24
CA SER A 95 -7.56 -19.29 -4.28
C SER A 95 -7.87 -18.59 -2.95
N HIS A 96 -9.01 -18.94 -2.32
CA HIS A 96 -9.42 -18.40 -1.02
C HIS A 96 -8.43 -18.79 0.11
N SER A 97 -7.91 -20.03 0.08
CA SER A 97 -6.95 -20.49 1.07
C SER A 97 -5.60 -19.75 1.00
N PHE A 98 -5.17 -19.33 -0.19
CA PHE A 98 -3.93 -18.58 -0.39
C PHE A 98 -4.04 -17.13 0.12
N GLY A 99 -5.19 -16.48 -0.06
CA GLY A 99 -5.45 -15.13 0.45
C GLY A 99 -5.37 -15.04 1.98
N VAL A 100 -5.94 -16.02 2.69
CA VAL A 100 -5.85 -16.11 4.15
C VAL A 100 -4.39 -16.32 4.62
N ARG A 101 -3.60 -17.10 3.87
CA ARG A 101 -2.19 -17.37 4.20
C ARG A 101 -1.30 -16.15 4.04
N LEU A 102 -1.61 -15.28 3.06
CA LEU A 102 -0.87 -14.03 2.85
C LEU A 102 -1.09 -13.05 4.00
N ARG A 103 -2.35 -12.83 4.40
CA ARG A 103 -2.69 -11.92 5.51
C ARG A 103 -2.12 -12.36 6.85
N THR A 104 -2.07 -13.67 7.10
CA THR A 104 -1.63 -14.21 8.41
C THR A 104 -0.11 -14.36 8.53
N ARG A 105 0.64 -14.54 7.43
CA ARG A 105 2.10 -14.76 7.50
C ARG A 105 2.96 -13.53 7.22
N TYR A 106 2.50 -12.62 6.36
CA TYR A 106 3.36 -11.54 5.85
C TYR A 106 3.11 -10.18 6.50
N VAL A 107 2.00 -10.00 7.22
CA VAL A 107 1.72 -8.78 8.00
C VAL A 107 2.02 -9.05 9.47
N ARG A 108 3.27 -8.85 9.89
CA ARG A 108 3.63 -8.90 11.31
C ARG A 108 3.60 -7.49 11.90
N LEU A 109 3.05 -7.36 13.10
CA LEU A 109 3.12 -6.14 13.90
C LEU A 109 4.59 -5.86 14.27
N PRO A 110 5.04 -4.59 14.23
CA PRO A 110 6.37 -4.24 14.69
C PRO A 110 6.44 -4.45 16.21
N ILE A 111 7.12 -5.51 16.63
CA ILE A 111 7.40 -5.75 18.05
C ILE A 111 8.55 -4.82 18.46
N PRO A 112 8.40 -4.01 19.52
CA PRO A 112 9.46 -3.11 19.97
C PRO A 112 10.72 -3.90 20.34
N ASN A 113 11.88 -3.34 20.00
CA ASN A 113 13.16 -3.98 20.24
C ASN A 113 13.48 -3.95 21.75
N LEU A 114 14.16 -4.99 22.24
CA LEU A 114 14.58 -5.12 23.64
C LEU A 114 15.42 -3.92 24.11
N SER A 115 16.20 -3.31 23.21
CA SER A 115 16.95 -2.08 23.49
C SER A 115 16.05 -0.87 23.77
N GLN A 116 14.91 -0.76 23.09
CA GLN A 116 13.91 0.29 23.35
C GLN A 116 13.25 0.07 24.71
N ILE A 117 12.92 -1.18 25.04
CA ILE A 117 12.36 -1.55 26.36
C ILE A 117 13.37 -1.23 27.48
N GLN A 118 14.66 -1.57 27.27
CA GLN A 118 15.71 -1.30 28.26
C GLN A 118 15.96 0.20 28.45
N SER A 119 15.83 1.02 27.40
CA SER A 119 15.95 2.48 27.52
C SER A 119 14.81 3.12 28.34
N LEU A 120 13.66 2.45 28.46
CA LEU A 120 12.56 2.88 29.33
C LEU A 120 12.73 2.41 30.78
N THR A 121 13.65 1.48 31.04
CA THR A 121 13.81 0.81 32.34
C THR A 121 14.87 1.48 33.24
N THR A 122 15.62 2.49 32.77
CA THR A 122 16.64 3.20 33.56
C THR A 122 16.01 4.23 34.51
N LYS A 123 15.68 3.84 35.75
CA LYS A 123 14.96 4.74 36.70
C LYS A 123 15.61 5.04 38.05
N LEU A 124 16.88 4.73 38.30
CA LEU A 124 17.54 5.21 39.54
C LEU A 124 19.03 5.51 39.40
N SER A 125 19.78 4.70 38.65
CA SER A 125 21.21 4.93 38.40
C SER A 125 21.50 6.31 37.81
N ASP A 126 20.59 6.81 36.97
CA ASP A 126 20.77 8.07 36.24
C ASP A 126 20.60 9.29 37.14
N PHE A 127 19.93 9.14 38.29
CA PHE A 127 19.88 10.18 39.33
C PHE A 127 21.23 10.28 40.06
N GLU A 128 21.82 9.14 40.41
CA GLU A 128 23.12 9.07 41.10
C GLU A 128 24.26 9.59 40.22
N GLN A 129 24.18 9.40 38.90
CA GLN A 129 25.19 9.88 37.94
C GLN A 129 25.16 11.38 37.68
N GLN A 130 24.11 12.12 38.09
CA GLN A 130 24.00 13.57 37.81
C GLN A 130 24.91 14.44 38.70
N GLY A 131 25.51 13.85 39.73
CA GLY A 131 26.46 14.52 40.63
C GLY A 131 25.78 15.38 41.70
N LEU A 132 26.41 15.48 42.86
CA LEU A 132 25.87 16.16 44.07
C LEU A 132 25.46 17.62 43.82
N SER A 133 26.12 18.32 42.90
CA SER A 133 25.79 19.74 42.60
C SER A 133 24.45 19.92 41.88
N LYS A 134 23.96 18.91 41.15
CA LYS A 134 22.63 18.95 40.54
C LYS A 134 21.54 18.43 41.47
N VAL A 135 21.92 17.56 42.42
CA VAL A 135 21.02 16.99 43.42
C VAL A 135 20.66 18.01 44.52
N MET A 136 21.54 18.96 44.82
CA MET A 136 21.32 20.01 45.83
C MET A 136 20.94 21.34 45.18
N ARG A 137 19.80 21.41 44.49
CA ARG A 137 19.27 22.67 43.93
C ARG A 137 18.41 23.40 44.97
N ILE A 138 18.60 24.71 45.07
CA ILE A 138 17.78 25.56 45.94
C ILE A 138 16.58 26.03 45.11
N PRO A 139 15.34 25.80 45.56
CA PRO A 139 14.16 26.33 44.88
C PRO A 139 14.26 27.86 44.85
N PHE A 140 14.11 28.46 43.66
CA PHE A 140 14.12 29.92 43.39
C PHE A 140 15.49 30.64 43.35
N GLY A 141 16.61 29.91 43.23
CA GLY A 141 17.92 30.54 43.02
C GLY A 141 18.06 31.22 41.64
N PRO A 142 18.82 32.33 41.52
CA PRO A 142 18.99 33.10 40.27
C PRO A 142 19.70 32.34 39.13
N GLN A 143 20.18 31.12 39.36
CA GLN A 143 20.88 30.29 38.39
C GLN A 143 19.97 29.24 37.69
N GLY A 144 18.66 29.26 37.96
CA GLY A 144 17.73 28.17 37.62
C GLY A 144 17.09 28.15 36.23
N ALA A 145 17.46 29.03 35.30
CA ALA A 145 16.93 28.96 33.93
C ALA A 145 17.50 27.71 33.23
N GLN A 146 16.76 26.60 33.23
CA GLN A 146 17.13 25.41 32.47
C GLN A 146 17.21 25.77 30.99
N LYS A 147 18.44 25.90 30.48
CA LYS A 147 18.69 26.00 29.05
C LYS A 147 18.46 24.61 28.46
N TRP A 148 17.27 24.38 27.92
CA TRP A 148 16.90 23.13 27.28
C TRP A 148 17.74 22.92 26.03
N VAL A 149 18.77 22.08 26.13
CA VAL A 149 19.53 21.61 24.96
C VAL A 149 18.81 20.39 24.41
N MET A 150 18.03 20.58 23.35
CA MET A 150 17.37 19.50 22.64
C MET A 150 18.43 18.67 21.90
N ARG A 151 18.87 17.54 22.48
CA ARG A 151 19.65 16.55 21.72
C ARG A 151 18.68 15.68 20.95
N ILE A 152 18.70 15.78 19.63
CA ILE A 152 18.02 14.85 18.73
C ILE A 152 18.93 13.61 18.62
N PRO A 153 18.52 12.42 19.09
CA PRO A 153 19.41 11.27 19.23
C PRO A 153 19.56 10.41 17.96
N PHE A 154 19.32 10.95 16.77
CA PHE A 154 19.34 10.15 15.53
C PHE A 154 20.37 10.66 14.52
N GLY A 155 21.44 9.88 14.37
CA GLY A 155 22.44 9.99 13.31
C GLY A 155 23.74 9.28 13.69
N PRO A 156 24.12 8.17 13.04
CA PRO A 156 25.47 7.64 13.17
C PRO A 156 26.42 8.54 12.38
N GLN A 157 27.48 8.99 13.07
CA GLN A 157 28.64 9.73 12.56
C GLN A 157 28.47 11.24 12.40
N GLY A 158 29.25 11.98 13.22
CA GLY A 158 29.49 13.41 13.06
C GLY A 158 28.69 14.28 14.02
N ALA A 159 29.04 14.26 15.31
CA ALA A 159 28.61 15.28 16.26
C ALA A 159 29.26 16.63 15.92
N GLN A 160 28.81 17.30 14.86
CA GLN A 160 28.98 18.73 14.71
C GLN A 160 28.12 19.39 15.78
N LYS A 161 28.79 19.98 16.77
CA LYS A 161 28.20 20.79 17.84
C LYS A 161 27.57 22.03 17.20
N TRP A 162 26.31 21.97 16.83
CA TRP A 162 25.54 23.14 16.43
C TRP A 162 25.20 23.94 17.69
N GLU A 163 26.11 24.82 18.10
CA GLU A 163 25.78 25.90 19.03
C GLU A 163 24.91 26.91 18.26
N LEU A 164 23.59 26.75 18.38
CA LEU A 164 22.63 27.76 17.95
C LEU A 164 22.80 28.98 18.87
N GLN A 165 23.70 29.88 18.48
CA GLN A 165 23.63 31.29 18.88
C GLN A 165 22.35 31.86 18.25
N ALA A 166 21.38 32.17 19.09
CA ALA A 166 20.18 32.90 18.69
C ALA A 166 20.58 34.35 18.40
N GLU A 167 21.04 34.59 17.18
CA GLU A 167 21.13 35.93 16.58
C GLU A 167 19.71 36.37 16.18
N PRO A 168 19.19 37.50 16.68
CA PRO A 168 17.95 38.08 16.21
C PRO A 168 18.23 38.86 14.92
N SER A 169 18.31 38.17 13.77
CA SER A 169 18.38 38.85 12.46
C SER A 169 17.27 38.40 11.52
N SER A 170 16.34 39.33 11.31
CA SER A 170 15.57 39.60 10.09
C SER A 170 15.53 38.52 8.99
N SER A 171 14.35 37.90 8.84
CA SER A 171 13.65 37.75 7.56
C SER A 171 14.45 37.41 6.29
N GLN A 172 15.27 36.37 6.33
CA GLN A 172 15.59 35.61 5.12
C GLN A 172 15.21 34.15 5.36
N ARG A 173 14.03 33.77 4.85
CA ARG A 173 13.70 32.36 4.57
C ARG A 173 14.73 31.88 3.55
N ALA A 174 15.85 31.35 4.03
CA ALA A 174 16.75 30.56 3.23
C ALA A 174 15.93 29.40 2.68
N ALA A 175 15.62 29.45 1.38
CA ALA A 175 15.11 28.30 0.66
C ALA A 175 16.09 27.16 0.92
N LEU A 176 15.60 26.09 1.57
CA LEU A 176 16.35 24.85 1.69
C LEU A 176 16.85 24.50 0.29
N PRO A 177 18.13 24.08 0.13
CA PRO A 177 18.63 23.68 -1.16
C PRO A 177 17.68 22.62 -1.71
N GLU A 178 16.97 22.98 -2.77
CA GLU A 178 16.14 22.11 -3.58
C GLU A 178 17.11 21.15 -4.28
N VAL A 179 17.70 20.24 -3.50
CA VAL A 179 18.32 19.05 -4.05
C VAL A 179 17.17 18.38 -4.78
N ARG A 180 17.24 18.44 -6.11
CA ARG A 180 16.23 17.90 -7.02
C ARG A 180 16.04 16.42 -6.70
N LEU A 181 15.10 16.11 -5.80
CA LEU A 181 14.69 14.75 -5.47
C LEU A 181 14.16 14.00 -6.71
N ALA A 182 13.85 14.72 -7.80
CA ALA A 182 13.53 14.16 -9.10
C ALA A 182 14.71 13.35 -9.67
N GLU A 183 15.95 13.78 -9.45
CA GLU A 183 17.14 13.10 -9.98
C GLU A 183 17.53 11.87 -9.13
N ALA A 184 17.26 11.91 -7.82
CA ALA A 184 17.48 10.76 -6.92
C ALA A 184 16.40 9.67 -7.04
N GLY A 185 15.20 10.01 -7.52
CA GLY A 185 14.08 9.08 -7.66
C GLY A 185 14.32 7.98 -8.71
N ASP A 186 15.14 8.21 -9.72
CA ASP A 186 15.52 7.21 -10.73
C ASP A 186 16.66 6.29 -10.27
N ILE A 187 17.45 6.72 -9.28
CA ILE A 187 18.52 5.92 -8.68
C ILE A 187 17.97 5.01 -7.55
N GLY A 188 16.71 5.19 -7.15
CA GLY A 188 16.11 4.54 -5.97
C GLY A 188 15.47 3.17 -6.21
N PHE A 189 15.43 2.65 -7.44
CA PHE A 189 14.90 1.30 -7.69
C PHE A 189 15.88 0.26 -7.11
N GLY A 190 15.52 -0.36 -5.97
CA GLY A 190 16.36 -1.34 -5.26
C GLY A 190 17.20 -0.78 -4.10
N ARG A 191 16.99 0.47 -3.66
CA ARG A 191 17.61 1.04 -2.44
C ARG A 191 16.55 1.59 -1.48
N GLU A 192 15.70 0.69 -1.00
CA GLU A 192 14.58 0.98 -0.07
C GLU A 192 15.07 1.57 1.26
N ASP A 193 16.28 1.21 1.68
CA ASP A 193 16.90 1.62 2.95
C ASP A 193 17.11 3.15 3.01
N ILE A 194 17.58 3.74 1.91
CA ILE A 194 17.86 5.19 1.80
C ILE A 194 16.54 5.99 1.77
N LEU A 195 15.51 5.40 1.16
CA LEU A 195 14.18 5.97 1.09
C LEU A 195 13.52 5.97 2.48
N MET A 196 13.70 4.91 3.27
CA MET A 196 13.25 4.84 4.67
C MET A 196 13.95 5.85 5.56
N GLU A 197 15.28 6.01 5.41
CA GLU A 197 16.06 6.98 6.18
C GLU A 197 15.65 8.43 5.86
N ALA A 198 15.42 8.73 4.58
CA ALA A 198 14.93 10.05 4.15
C ALA A 198 13.50 10.34 4.65
N ALA A 199 12.63 9.33 4.68
CA ALA A 199 11.25 9.45 5.18
C ALA A 199 11.16 9.64 6.71
N ALA A 200 12.12 9.08 7.46
CA ALA A 200 12.17 9.19 8.92
C ALA A 200 12.56 10.60 9.40
N SER A 201 13.33 11.36 8.61
CA SER A 201 13.96 12.60 9.07
C SER A 201 13.10 13.86 8.99
N VAL A 202 12.03 13.89 8.16
CA VAL A 202 11.24 15.13 7.94
C VAL A 202 9.73 14.84 7.83
N PRO A 203 8.88 15.45 8.68
CA PRO A 203 7.42 15.39 8.54
C PRO A 203 6.97 15.86 7.15
N GLY A 204 6.21 15.05 6.43
CA GLY A 204 5.67 15.36 5.10
C GLY A 204 6.47 14.84 3.89
N LYS A 205 7.77 14.52 4.04
CA LYS A 205 8.56 13.93 2.93
C LYS A 205 8.08 12.53 2.53
N HIS A 206 7.52 11.77 3.47
CA HIS A 206 6.94 10.45 3.19
C HIS A 206 5.73 10.54 2.24
N VAL A 207 4.91 11.59 2.34
CA VAL A 207 3.76 11.82 1.43
C VAL A 207 4.25 12.15 0.03
N GLU A 208 5.28 12.99 -0.09
CA GLU A 208 5.87 13.32 -1.39
C GLU A 208 6.53 12.10 -2.04
N LEU A 209 7.25 11.30 -1.24
CA LEU A 209 7.85 10.06 -1.70
C LEU A 209 6.80 9.04 -2.14
N PHE A 210 5.73 8.91 -1.37
CA PHE A 210 4.60 8.04 -1.70
C PHE A 210 3.94 8.47 -3.00
N ARG A 211 3.66 9.77 -3.20
CA ARG A 211 3.10 10.27 -4.47
C ARG A 211 4.02 9.97 -5.66
N LYS A 212 5.34 10.05 -5.49
CA LYS A 212 6.31 9.68 -6.54
C LYS A 212 6.32 8.19 -6.83
N LEU A 213 6.30 7.34 -5.81
CA LEU A 213 6.20 5.89 -5.95
C LEU A 213 4.87 5.50 -6.63
N GLN A 214 3.77 6.12 -6.22
CA GLN A 214 2.46 5.93 -6.81
C GLN A 214 2.44 6.29 -8.29
N ALA A 215 3.04 7.41 -8.69
CA ALA A 215 3.16 7.80 -10.09
C ALA A 215 3.93 6.76 -10.92
N LYS A 216 4.98 6.13 -10.35
CA LYS A 216 5.71 5.04 -11.02
C LYS A 216 4.87 3.77 -11.12
N TRP A 217 4.08 3.45 -10.11
CA TRP A 217 3.25 2.25 -10.09
C TRP A 217 2.00 2.34 -10.98
N GLN A 218 1.48 3.55 -11.23
CA GLN A 218 0.35 3.79 -12.12
C GLN A 218 0.55 3.22 -13.53
N CYS A 219 1.77 3.31 -14.08
CA CYS A 219 2.07 2.74 -15.39
C CYS A 219 1.98 1.20 -15.39
N TYR A 220 2.45 0.57 -14.30
CA TYR A 220 2.37 -0.89 -14.13
C TYR A 220 0.93 -1.36 -13.95
N ASP A 221 0.14 -0.70 -13.10
CA ASP A 221 -1.28 -0.99 -12.90
C ASP A 221 -2.09 -0.82 -14.20
N ALA A 222 -1.85 0.26 -14.95
CA ALA A 222 -2.49 0.46 -16.26
C ALA A 222 -2.12 -0.66 -17.25
N TYR A 223 -0.85 -1.06 -17.31
CA TYR A 223 -0.41 -2.16 -18.18
C TYR A 223 -1.03 -3.50 -17.78
N ALA A 224 -1.05 -3.81 -16.49
CA ALA A 224 -1.67 -5.03 -15.98
C ALA A 224 -3.16 -5.10 -16.35
N ARG A 225 -3.91 -4.01 -16.16
CA ARG A 225 -5.33 -3.94 -16.54
C ARG A 225 -5.55 -4.16 -18.03
N ILE A 226 -4.80 -3.45 -18.87
CA ILE A 226 -4.89 -3.61 -20.34
C ILE A 226 -4.57 -5.06 -20.73
N SER A 227 -3.53 -5.67 -20.15
CA SER A 227 -3.15 -7.05 -20.44
C SER A 227 -4.23 -8.06 -20.04
N MET A 228 -4.87 -7.88 -18.88
CA MET A 228 -5.95 -8.73 -18.41
C MET A 228 -7.20 -8.56 -19.26
N ALA A 229 -7.59 -7.33 -19.57
CA ALA A 229 -8.76 -7.06 -20.40
C ALA A 229 -8.59 -7.59 -21.82
N LEU A 230 -7.41 -7.41 -22.42
CA LEU A 230 -7.09 -8.02 -23.71
C LEU A 230 -7.10 -9.55 -23.62
N GLY A 231 -6.51 -10.14 -22.59
CA GLY A 231 -6.50 -11.60 -22.40
C GLY A 231 -7.90 -12.19 -22.25
N VAL A 232 -8.74 -11.60 -21.41
CA VAL A 232 -10.14 -12.02 -21.20
C VAL A 232 -10.95 -11.86 -22.49
N ASN A 233 -10.76 -10.75 -23.22
CA ASN A 233 -11.41 -10.55 -24.51
C ASN A 233 -11.03 -11.65 -25.52
N GLN A 234 -9.73 -11.94 -25.67
CA GLN A 234 -9.26 -13.01 -26.57
C GLN A 234 -9.80 -14.38 -26.15
N MET A 235 -9.88 -14.66 -24.84
CA MET A 235 -10.46 -15.89 -24.33
C MET A 235 -11.95 -16.00 -24.68
N ILE A 236 -12.74 -14.94 -24.47
CA ILE A 236 -14.17 -14.93 -24.84
C ILE A 236 -14.35 -15.13 -26.34
N GLN A 237 -13.54 -14.49 -27.18
CA GLN A 237 -13.60 -14.68 -28.63
C GLN A 237 -13.26 -16.11 -29.01
N SER A 238 -12.22 -16.72 -28.42
CA SER A 238 -11.86 -18.12 -28.66
C SER A 238 -13.00 -19.09 -28.32
N VAL A 239 -13.73 -18.83 -27.23
CA VAL A 239 -14.89 -19.64 -26.82
C VAL A 239 -16.05 -19.44 -27.79
N ASN A 240 -16.30 -18.20 -28.20
CA ASN A 240 -17.33 -17.87 -29.17
C ASN A 240 -17.08 -18.59 -30.51
N TYR A 241 -15.84 -18.58 -31.00
CA TYR A 241 -15.43 -19.33 -32.19
C TYR A 241 -15.78 -20.81 -32.09
N PHE A 242 -15.48 -21.42 -30.96
CA PHE A 242 -15.76 -22.83 -30.72
C PHE A 242 -17.26 -23.13 -30.68
N VAL A 243 -18.03 -22.36 -29.92
CA VAL A 243 -19.49 -22.54 -29.79
C VAL A 243 -20.18 -22.37 -31.15
N VAL A 244 -19.78 -21.36 -31.93
CA VAL A 244 -20.30 -21.15 -33.29
C VAL A 244 -19.96 -22.32 -34.21
N GLY A 245 -18.69 -22.77 -34.20
CA GLY A 245 -18.27 -23.93 -34.97
C GLY A 245 -19.06 -25.19 -34.61
N TYR A 246 -19.18 -25.47 -33.32
CA TYR A 246 -19.92 -26.63 -32.81
C TYR A 246 -21.40 -26.60 -33.21
N THR A 247 -22.09 -25.48 -32.95
CA THR A 247 -23.53 -25.35 -33.23
C THR A 247 -23.86 -25.31 -34.73
N MET A 248 -23.03 -24.67 -35.55
CA MET A 248 -23.31 -24.56 -36.98
C MET A 248 -22.90 -25.81 -37.75
N ILE A 249 -21.84 -26.51 -37.34
CA ILE A 249 -21.34 -27.70 -38.05
C ILE A 249 -22.00 -28.98 -37.52
N GLN A 250 -22.08 -29.18 -36.20
CA GLN A 250 -22.57 -30.44 -35.65
C GLN A 250 -24.09 -30.46 -35.49
N THR A 251 -24.67 -29.43 -34.85
CA THR A 251 -26.12 -29.42 -34.58
C THR A 251 -26.95 -28.86 -35.74
N CYS A 252 -26.29 -28.37 -36.80
CA CYS A 252 -26.91 -27.79 -38.00
C CYS A 252 -27.98 -26.72 -37.68
N SER A 253 -27.87 -26.06 -36.53
CA SER A 253 -28.84 -25.09 -36.03
C SER A 253 -28.24 -23.68 -36.02
N PRO A 254 -28.38 -22.93 -37.12
CA PRO A 254 -27.75 -21.61 -37.26
C PRO A 254 -28.34 -20.57 -36.28
N SER A 255 -29.60 -20.71 -35.87
CA SER A 255 -30.24 -19.82 -34.89
C SER A 255 -29.49 -19.81 -33.56
N ASN A 256 -29.02 -20.97 -33.11
CA ASN A 256 -28.29 -21.11 -31.85
C ASN A 256 -26.90 -20.46 -31.95
N GLY A 257 -26.22 -20.62 -33.08
CA GLY A 257 -24.94 -19.95 -33.35
C GLY A 257 -25.05 -18.43 -33.33
N TYR A 258 -26.11 -17.86 -33.93
CA TYR A 258 -26.36 -16.41 -33.89
C TYR A 258 -26.65 -15.91 -32.47
N ALA A 259 -27.52 -16.61 -31.73
CA ALA A 259 -27.86 -16.24 -30.36
C ALA A 259 -26.62 -16.25 -29.46
N ALA A 260 -25.79 -17.29 -29.54
CA ALA A 260 -24.53 -17.38 -28.81
C ALA A 260 -23.58 -16.23 -29.18
N THR A 261 -23.42 -15.94 -30.47
CA THR A 261 -22.55 -14.85 -30.95
C THR A 261 -22.98 -13.50 -30.38
N ILE A 262 -24.29 -13.20 -30.38
CA ILE A 262 -24.83 -11.94 -29.84
C ILE A 262 -24.55 -11.83 -28.34
N ILE A 263 -24.74 -12.92 -27.59
CA ILE A 263 -24.49 -12.93 -26.14
C ILE A 263 -23.01 -12.69 -25.84
N PHE A 264 -22.09 -13.44 -26.47
CA PHE A 264 -20.65 -13.28 -26.24
C PHE A 264 -20.14 -11.90 -26.69
N GLN A 265 -20.67 -11.38 -27.80
CA GLN A 265 -20.30 -10.04 -28.27
C GLN A 265 -20.83 -8.94 -27.34
N GLY A 266 -22.02 -9.12 -26.76
CA GLY A 266 -22.57 -8.26 -25.72
C GLY A 266 -21.74 -8.28 -24.44
N CYS A 267 -21.32 -9.46 -23.98
CA CYS A 267 -20.41 -9.59 -22.83
C CYS A 267 -19.08 -8.91 -23.09
N THR A 268 -18.50 -9.10 -24.26
CA THR A 268 -17.24 -8.44 -24.65
C THR A 268 -17.38 -6.93 -24.65
N PHE A 269 -18.49 -6.39 -25.18
CA PHE A 269 -18.77 -4.96 -25.18
C PHE A 269 -18.95 -4.43 -23.75
N GLY A 270 -19.67 -5.15 -22.89
CA GLY A 270 -19.83 -4.80 -21.47
C GLY A 270 -18.50 -4.75 -20.72
N LEU A 271 -17.62 -5.73 -20.94
CA LEU A 271 -16.28 -5.74 -20.34
C LEU A 271 -15.40 -4.59 -20.85
N ALA A 272 -15.45 -4.29 -22.15
CA ALA A 272 -14.72 -3.14 -22.71
C ALA A 272 -15.23 -1.80 -22.14
N PHE A 273 -16.53 -1.70 -21.84
CA PHE A 273 -17.11 -0.52 -21.22
C PHE A 273 -16.71 -0.37 -19.74
N LEU A 274 -16.66 -1.47 -18.98
CA LEU A 274 -16.24 -1.47 -17.57
C LEU A 274 -14.76 -1.11 -17.41
N ASP A 275 -13.91 -1.63 -18.30
CA ASP A 275 -12.46 -1.46 -18.18
C ASP A 275 -11.99 -0.06 -18.60
N ILE A 276 -12.67 0.53 -19.58
CA ILE A 276 -12.27 1.79 -20.20
C ILE A 276 -13.27 2.91 -19.85
N ALA A 277 -13.66 3.02 -18.58
CA ALA A 277 -14.58 4.05 -18.09
C ALA A 277 -14.10 5.52 -18.28
N GLY A 278 -12.91 5.74 -18.86
CA GLY A 278 -12.31 7.07 -19.07
C GLY A 278 -12.04 7.48 -20.53
N LEU A 279 -12.13 6.60 -21.52
CA LEU A 279 -11.94 7.01 -22.93
C LEU A 279 -13.26 7.47 -23.55
N ARG A 280 -13.16 8.39 -24.54
CA ARG A 280 -14.28 8.74 -25.42
C ARG A 280 -14.91 7.47 -26.01
N SER A 281 -16.21 7.32 -25.81
CA SER A 281 -17.01 6.13 -26.18
C SER A 281 -16.82 5.69 -27.64
N TRP A 282 -16.55 6.63 -28.55
CA TRP A 282 -16.26 6.34 -29.96
C TRP A 282 -15.06 5.42 -30.17
N LYS A 283 -13.97 5.59 -29.41
CA LYS A 283 -12.77 4.75 -29.57
C LYS A 283 -13.04 3.30 -29.15
N ILE A 284 -13.80 3.13 -28.08
CA ILE A 284 -14.23 1.81 -27.56
C ILE A 284 -15.09 1.12 -28.62
N PHE A 285 -16.03 1.85 -29.20
CA PHE A 285 -16.89 1.31 -30.25
C PHE A 285 -16.10 0.88 -31.50
N THR A 286 -15.14 1.69 -31.95
CA THR A 286 -14.28 1.30 -33.10
C THR A 286 -13.43 0.08 -32.80
N LEU A 287 -12.85 -0.02 -31.60
CA LEU A 287 -12.04 -1.18 -31.21
C LEU A 287 -12.90 -2.44 -31.15
N GLN A 288 -14.13 -2.32 -30.65
CA GLN A 288 -15.08 -3.42 -30.59
C GLN A 288 -15.52 -3.89 -31.98
N ILE A 289 -15.80 -2.98 -32.91
CA ILE A 289 -16.16 -3.34 -34.29
C ILE A 289 -15.01 -4.10 -34.95
N VAL A 290 -13.78 -3.60 -34.82
CA VAL A 290 -12.59 -4.24 -35.40
C VAL A 290 -12.39 -5.63 -34.78
N GLY A 291 -12.58 -5.78 -33.47
CA GLY A 291 -12.49 -7.07 -32.78
C GLY A 291 -13.61 -8.05 -33.16
N ALA A 292 -14.82 -7.56 -33.45
CA ALA A 292 -15.98 -8.38 -33.83
C ALA A 292 -15.91 -8.90 -35.27
N LEU A 293 -15.21 -8.16 -36.14
CA LEU A 293 -15.26 -8.35 -37.59
C LEU A 293 -14.86 -9.78 -38.01
N PRO A 294 -13.79 -10.40 -37.48
CA PRO A 294 -13.44 -11.78 -37.81
C PRO A 294 -14.54 -12.80 -37.45
N MET A 295 -15.24 -12.61 -36.32
CA MET A 295 -16.36 -13.48 -35.92
C MET A 295 -17.55 -13.32 -36.87
N LEU A 296 -17.89 -12.08 -37.24
CA LEU A 296 -19.00 -11.81 -38.16
C LEU A 296 -18.75 -12.41 -39.54
N ILE A 297 -17.50 -12.34 -40.03
CA ILE A 297 -17.09 -12.98 -41.29
C ILE A 297 -17.26 -14.50 -41.18
N LEU A 298 -16.79 -15.13 -40.09
CA LEU A 298 -16.91 -16.58 -39.92
C LEU A 298 -18.38 -17.03 -39.92
N VAL A 299 -19.22 -16.35 -39.14
CA VAL A 299 -20.65 -16.63 -39.05
C VAL A 299 -21.31 -16.49 -40.42
N ALA A 300 -21.01 -15.43 -41.18
CA ALA A 300 -21.53 -15.25 -42.53
C ALA A 300 -21.08 -16.37 -43.49
N MET A 301 -19.80 -16.76 -43.45
CA MET A 301 -19.27 -17.85 -44.28
C MET A 301 -19.95 -19.20 -43.97
N LEU A 302 -20.09 -19.54 -42.68
CA LEU A 302 -20.75 -20.78 -42.26
C LEU A 302 -22.24 -20.79 -42.63
N THR A 303 -22.91 -19.64 -42.58
CA THR A 303 -24.31 -19.53 -43.02
C THR A 303 -24.47 -19.80 -44.51
N VAL A 304 -23.58 -19.24 -45.35
CA VAL A 304 -23.58 -19.51 -46.79
C VAL A 304 -23.31 -21.00 -47.06
N ALA A 305 -22.35 -21.59 -46.36
CA ALA A 305 -22.04 -23.02 -46.48
C ALA A 305 -23.23 -23.92 -46.10
N ASN A 306 -23.94 -23.61 -45.01
CA ASN A 306 -25.11 -24.38 -44.57
C ASN A 306 -26.30 -24.28 -45.55
N ARG A 307 -26.49 -23.14 -46.21
CA ARG A 307 -27.51 -23.01 -47.27
C ARG A 307 -27.23 -23.91 -48.47
N GLY A 308 -25.96 -24.06 -48.85
CA GLY A 308 -25.56 -24.96 -49.93
C GLY A 308 -25.92 -26.43 -49.65
N ARG A 309 -25.78 -26.88 -48.40
CA ARG A 309 -26.12 -28.26 -47.99
C ARG A 309 -27.61 -28.55 -48.02
N ALA A 310 -28.46 -27.59 -47.69
CA ALA A 310 -29.92 -27.77 -47.70
C ALA A 310 -30.50 -27.95 -49.12
N GLY A 311 -29.77 -27.52 -50.16
CA GLY A 311 -30.21 -27.62 -51.56
C GLY A 311 -29.94 -28.96 -52.25
N HIS A 312 -29.25 -29.90 -51.59
CA HIS A 312 -29.09 -31.27 -52.08
C HIS A 312 -29.86 -32.22 -51.15
N PRO A 313 -31.16 -32.43 -51.40
CA PRO A 313 -31.87 -33.54 -50.74
C PRO A 313 -31.12 -34.81 -51.10
N ALA A 314 -30.69 -35.57 -50.09
CA ALA A 314 -30.04 -36.86 -50.29
C ALA A 314 -30.98 -37.77 -51.09
N SER A 315 -30.72 -37.87 -52.39
CA SER A 315 -31.39 -38.77 -53.34
C SER A 315 -30.91 -40.20 -53.14
#